data_AF-A0A2G5CRZ1-F1
#
_entry.id   AF-A0A2G5CRZ1-F1
#
_cell.length_a   1.000
_cell.length_b   1.000
_cell.length_c   1.000
_cell.angle_alpha   90.00
_cell.angle_beta   90.00
_cell.angle_gamma   90.00
#
_symmetry.space_group_name_H-M   'P 1'
#
loop_
_entity.id
_entity.type
_entity.pdbx_description
1 polymer ?
#
loop_
_entity_poly.entity_id
_entity_poly.type
_entity_poly.pdbx_seq_one_letter_code
_entity_poly.pdbx_strand_id
1 'polypeptide(L)'
;MAPLAPRTGDAVFANVERVNAELFTLTYGAIVRQLLTDLEEVEEVNKQLDQMGYNIGIRLIDEFLAKSNVSRCVDFKETADVIAKVGLKMFLGVTASVTNWDVDGTSCSLVLEDNPLVDFVELPDTCQGLYYCNILSGVIRGALEMVSS
;
A
#
# COMPACT_ATOMS: atom_id res chain seq x y z
N MET A 1 -23.18 21.95 -9.16
CA MET A 1 -22.91 20.50 -9.25
C MET A 1 -22.66 20.03 -7.83
N ALA A 2 -23.51 19.15 -7.27
CA ALA A 2 -23.29 18.65 -5.92
C ALA A 2 -22.01 17.78 -5.91
N PRO A 3 -21.16 17.85 -4.87
CA PRO A 3 -20.02 16.95 -4.77
C PRO A 3 -20.54 15.51 -4.69
N LEU A 4 -20.05 14.66 -5.60
CA LEU A 4 -20.32 13.23 -5.55
C LEU A 4 -19.68 12.71 -4.25
N ALA A 5 -20.48 12.10 -3.37
CA ALA A 5 -19.95 11.47 -2.17
C ALA A 5 -18.90 10.42 -2.56
N PRO A 6 -17.78 10.30 -1.83
CA PRO A 6 -16.77 9.29 -2.09
C PRO A 6 -17.43 7.90 -2.12
N ARG A 7 -17.11 7.08 -3.13
CA ARG A 7 -17.60 5.69 -3.12
C ARG A 7 -16.93 4.97 -1.94
N THR A 8 -17.71 4.20 -1.20
CA THR A 8 -17.16 3.34 -0.13
C THR A 8 -16.13 2.38 -0.74
N GLY A 9 -15.08 2.02 0.01
CA GLY A 9 -14.03 1.11 -0.47
C GLY A 9 -14.59 -0.18 -1.08
N ASP A 10 -15.69 -0.70 -0.52
CA ASP A 10 -16.41 -1.87 -1.05
C ASP A 10 -17.01 -1.64 -2.44
N ALA A 11 -17.60 -0.47 -2.69
CA ALA A 11 -18.18 -0.14 -3.99
C ALA A 11 -17.10 0.04 -5.06
N VAL A 12 -15.91 0.52 -4.69
CA VAL A 12 -14.78 0.61 -5.62
C VAL A 12 -14.21 -0.78 -5.88
N PHE A 13 -13.99 -1.57 -4.83
CA PHE A 13 -13.47 -2.94 -4.91
C PHE A 13 -14.33 -3.86 -5.78
N ALA A 14 -15.65 -3.72 -5.73
CA ALA A 14 -16.57 -4.51 -6.56
C ALA A 14 -16.45 -4.24 -8.07
N ASN A 15 -15.96 -3.06 -8.46
CA ASN A 15 -15.90 -2.59 -9.85
C ASN A 15 -14.48 -2.67 -10.46
N VAL A 16 -13.51 -3.22 -9.73
CA VAL A 16 -12.14 -3.44 -10.22
C VAL A 16 -11.99 -4.89 -10.69
N GLU A 17 -11.28 -5.08 -11.81
CA GLU A 17 -10.92 -6.42 -12.27
C GLU A 17 -10.00 -7.09 -11.25
N ARG A 18 -10.35 -8.32 -10.85
CA ARG A 18 -9.66 -9.02 -9.78
C ARG A 18 -8.87 -10.19 -10.32
N VAL A 19 -7.67 -10.35 -9.79
CA VAL A 19 -6.82 -11.52 -9.97
C VAL A 19 -6.81 -12.28 -8.64
N ASN A 20 -6.54 -13.59 -8.67
CA ASN A 20 -6.43 -14.38 -7.44
C ASN A 20 -5.35 -13.79 -6.52
N ALA A 21 -5.71 -13.50 -5.27
CA ALA A 21 -4.81 -12.96 -4.25
C ALA A 21 -3.62 -13.89 -3.97
N GLU A 22 -3.80 -15.21 -4.08
CA GLU A 22 -2.73 -16.20 -3.95
C GLU A 22 -1.69 -16.03 -5.05
N LEU A 23 -2.12 -15.78 -6.30
CA LEU A 23 -1.20 -15.55 -7.40
C LEU A 23 -0.33 -14.32 -7.14
N PHE A 24 -0.94 -13.24 -6.63
CA PHE A 24 -0.20 -12.03 -6.26
C PHE A 24 0.80 -12.30 -5.13
N THR A 25 0.36 -13.00 -4.08
CA THR A 25 1.19 -13.35 -2.91
C THR A 25 2.39 -14.22 -3.29
N LEU A 26 2.17 -15.25 -4.11
CA LEU A 26 3.23 -16.13 -4.61
C LEU A 26 4.19 -15.38 -5.54
N THR A 27 3.68 -14.51 -6.40
CA THR A 27 4.51 -13.66 -7.27
C THR A 27 5.37 -12.72 -6.44
N TYR A 28 4.79 -12.10 -5.40
CA TYR A 28 5.53 -11.22 -4.51
C TYR A 28 6.61 -11.96 -3.73
N GLY A 29 6.30 -13.14 -3.17
CA GLY A 29 7.29 -13.98 -2.51
C GLY A 29 8.45 -14.41 -3.42
N ALA A 30 8.16 -14.70 -4.69
CA ALA A 30 9.20 -14.97 -5.68
C ALA A 30 10.11 -13.76 -5.94
N ILE A 31 9.54 -12.55 -6.02
CA ILE A 31 10.31 -11.30 -6.15
C ILE A 31 11.22 -11.09 -4.94
N VAL A 32 10.68 -11.20 -3.71
CA VAL A 32 11.46 -11.01 -2.48
C VAL A 32 12.59 -12.03 -2.40
N ARG A 33 12.31 -13.30 -2.72
CA ARG A 33 13.33 -14.36 -2.75
C ARG A 33 14.43 -14.09 -3.78
N GLN A 34 14.05 -13.63 -4.97
CA GLN A 34 15.00 -13.26 -6.01
C GLN A 34 15.90 -12.11 -5.54
N LEU A 35 15.32 -11.06 -4.96
CA LEU A 35 16.08 -9.95 -4.40
C LEU A 35 17.04 -10.39 -3.29
N LEU A 36 16.61 -11.26 -2.37
CA LEU A 36 17.49 -11.83 -1.33
C LEU A 36 18.63 -12.69 -1.90
N THR A 37 18.46 -13.23 -3.10
CA THR A 37 19.48 -14.04 -3.77
C THR A 37 20.46 -13.15 -4.54
N ASP A 38 19.96 -12.08 -5.15
CA ASP A 38 20.76 -11.14 -5.96
C ASP A 38 21.46 -10.09 -5.11
N LEU A 39 20.88 -9.73 -3.96
CA LEU A 39 21.38 -8.74 -3.02
C LEU A 39 21.76 -9.45 -1.72
N GLU A 40 23.06 -9.46 -1.41
CA GLU A 40 23.59 -10.13 -0.21
C GLU A 40 23.18 -9.43 1.09
N GLU A 41 22.85 -8.13 1.01
CA GLU A 41 22.52 -7.28 2.16
C GLU A 41 21.01 -7.01 2.25
N VAL A 42 20.42 -7.34 3.40
CA VAL A 42 18.97 -7.15 3.67
C VAL A 42 18.56 -5.68 3.58
N GLU A 43 19.45 -4.76 3.93
CA GLU A 43 19.18 -3.33 3.81
C GLU A 43 18.97 -2.90 2.35
N GLU A 44 19.76 -3.46 1.43
CA GLU A 44 19.62 -3.17 0.00
C GLU A 44 18.33 -3.78 -0.56
N VAL A 45 17.92 -4.95 -0.07
CA VAL A 45 16.61 -5.54 -0.40
C VAL A 45 15.49 -4.60 0.04
N ASN A 46 15.55 -4.06 1.26
CA ASN A 46 14.54 -3.12 1.75
C ASN A 46 14.46 -1.84 0.89
N LYS A 47 15.60 -1.26 0.50
CA LYS A 47 15.67 -0.10 -0.40
C LYS A 47 15.07 -0.42 -1.77
N GLN A 48 15.39 -1.60 -2.31
CA GLN A 48 14.89 -2.02 -3.61
C GLN A 48 13.37 -2.25 -3.58
N LEU A 49 12.84 -2.86 -2.53
CA LEU A 49 11.40 -3.04 -2.35
C LEU A 49 10.66 -1.70 -2.25
N ASP A 50 11.19 -0.74 -1.48
CA ASP A 50 10.62 0.61 -1.40
C ASP A 50 10.65 1.31 -2.76
N GLN A 51 11.77 1.25 -3.49
CA GLN A 51 11.90 1.89 -4.80
C GLN A 51 10.98 1.26 -5.85
N MET A 52 10.81 -0.07 -5.82
CA MET A 52 9.82 -0.76 -6.65
C MET A 52 8.41 -0.28 -6.31
N GLY A 53 8.08 -0.21 -5.01
CA GLY A 53 6.80 0.28 -4.53
C GLY A 53 6.52 1.71 -4.99
N TYR A 54 7.50 2.60 -4.89
CA TYR A 54 7.38 3.98 -5.35
C TYR A 54 6.99 4.08 -6.82
N ASN A 55 7.71 3.36 -7.69
CA ASN A 55 7.43 3.34 -9.13
C ASN A 55 6.05 2.74 -9.46
N ILE A 56 5.54 1.85 -8.61
CA ILE A 56 4.17 1.34 -8.72
C ILE A 56 3.18 2.42 -8.25
N GLY A 57 3.42 3.05 -7.10
CA GLY A 57 2.57 4.08 -6.51
C GLY A 57 2.31 5.27 -7.43
N ILE A 58 3.35 5.79 -8.09
CA ILE A 58 3.22 6.90 -9.05
C ILE A 58 2.31 6.57 -10.25
N ARG A 59 2.12 5.29 -10.57
CA ARG A 59 1.25 4.83 -11.67
C ARG A 59 -0.14 4.44 -11.18
N LEU A 60 -0.24 3.85 -9.99
CA LEU A 60 -1.51 3.41 -9.41
C LEU A 60 -2.42 4.58 -9.03
N ILE A 61 -1.84 5.73 -8.69
CA ILE A 61 -2.60 6.89 -8.24
C ILE A 61 -3.58 7.41 -9.29
N ASP A 62 -3.22 7.39 -10.58
CA ASP A 62 -4.12 7.80 -11.67
C ASP A 62 -5.36 6.92 -11.73
N GLU A 63 -5.17 5.61 -11.61
CA GLU A 63 -6.28 4.65 -11.59
C GLU A 63 -7.14 4.80 -10.32
N PHE A 64 -6.50 5.03 -9.17
CA PHE A 64 -7.19 5.29 -7.92
C PHE A 64 -8.11 6.52 -8.03
N LEU A 65 -7.59 7.65 -8.53
CA LEU A 65 -8.38 8.88 -8.70
C LEU A 65 -9.49 8.70 -9.74
N ALA A 66 -9.24 7.96 -10.82
CA ALA A 66 -10.23 7.71 -11.86
C ALA A 66 -11.42 6.84 -11.40
N LYS A 67 -11.20 5.90 -10.47
CA LYS A 67 -12.22 4.90 -10.08
C LYS A 67 -12.84 5.12 -8.70
N SER A 68 -12.14 5.78 -7.78
CA SER A 68 -12.58 5.91 -6.38
C SER A 68 -13.62 7.01 -6.14
N ASN A 69 -13.76 7.97 -7.07
CA ASN A 69 -14.53 9.21 -6.87
C ASN A 69 -14.13 9.99 -5.61
N VAL A 70 -12.90 9.81 -5.12
CA VAL A 70 -12.37 10.60 -4.00
C VAL A 70 -12.09 12.02 -4.50
N SER A 71 -12.66 13.01 -3.82
CA SER A 71 -12.30 14.41 -4.02
C SER A 71 -10.95 14.73 -3.38
N ARG A 72 -10.35 15.86 -3.73
CA ARG A 72 -9.11 16.32 -3.08
C ARG A 72 -9.27 16.34 -1.56
N CYS A 73 -8.40 15.61 -0.85
CA CYS A 73 -8.37 15.59 0.61
C CYS A 73 -7.97 16.97 1.14
N VAL A 74 -8.57 17.38 2.25
CA VAL A 74 -8.38 18.70 2.87
C VAL A 74 -7.17 18.71 3.79
N ASP A 75 -6.92 17.61 4.50
CA ASP A 75 -5.80 17.48 5.42
C ASP A 75 -5.18 16.06 5.41
N PHE A 76 -4.08 15.91 6.15
CA PHE A 76 -3.35 14.64 6.23
C PHE A 76 -4.15 13.55 6.96
N LYS A 77 -5.05 13.91 7.88
CA LYS A 77 -5.90 12.94 8.59
C LYS A 77 -6.90 12.32 7.65
N GLU A 78 -7.57 13.13 6.84
CA GLU A 78 -8.46 12.65 5.78
C GLU A 78 -7.71 11.78 4.78
N THR A 79 -6.50 12.21 4.38
CA THR A 79 -5.65 11.45 3.46
C THR A 79 -5.31 10.05 4.02
N ALA A 80 -4.90 9.98 5.30
CA ALA A 80 -4.61 8.70 5.96
C ALA A 80 -5.84 7.79 6.02
N ASP A 81 -7.02 8.35 6.31
CA ASP A 81 -8.28 7.60 6.34
C ASP A 81 -8.68 7.07 4.96
N VAL A 82 -8.49 7.87 3.91
CA VAL A 82 -8.75 7.47 2.51
C VAL A 82 -7.82 6.33 2.10
N ILE A 83 -6.52 6.40 2.44
CA ILE A 83 -5.58 5.31 2.19
C ILE A 83 -6.03 4.04 2.90
N ALA A 84 -6.34 4.15 4.20
CA ALA A 84 -6.68 3.03 5.06
C ALA A 84 -7.97 2.30 4.64
N LYS A 85 -9.01 3.06 4.27
CA LYS A 85 -10.37 2.54 4.06
C LYS A 85 -10.76 2.38 2.59
N VAL A 86 -10.14 3.14 1.68
CA VAL A 86 -10.49 3.14 0.26
C VAL A 86 -9.33 2.59 -0.57
N GLY A 87 -8.11 3.12 -0.40
CA GLY A 87 -6.94 2.72 -1.18
C GLY A 87 -6.58 1.25 -0.99
N LEU A 88 -6.30 0.84 0.25
CA LEU A 88 -5.98 -0.55 0.57
C LEU A 88 -7.14 -1.48 0.23
N LYS A 89 -8.39 -1.04 0.44
CA LYS A 89 -9.57 -1.84 0.12
C LYS A 89 -9.69 -2.07 -1.38
N MET A 90 -9.46 -1.05 -2.19
CA MET A 90 -9.52 -1.12 -3.65
C MET A 90 -8.46 -2.06 -4.24
N PHE A 91 -7.22 -2.01 -3.74
CA PHE A 91 -6.11 -2.75 -4.35
C PHE A 91 -5.80 -4.10 -3.69
N LEU A 92 -5.96 -4.22 -2.38
CA LEU A 92 -5.62 -5.42 -1.62
C LEU A 92 -6.85 -6.13 -1.02
N GLY A 93 -8.05 -5.53 -1.12
CA GLY A 93 -9.27 -6.10 -0.56
C GLY A 93 -9.40 -5.99 0.95
N VAL A 94 -8.43 -5.38 1.62
CA VAL A 94 -8.33 -5.22 3.08
C VAL A 94 -8.39 -3.76 3.50
N THR A 95 -8.74 -3.50 4.75
CA THR A 95 -8.71 -2.15 5.35
C THR A 95 -7.68 -2.09 6.46
N ALA A 96 -7.11 -0.90 6.68
CA ALA A 96 -6.25 -0.63 7.83
C ALA A 96 -6.95 0.24 8.88
N SER A 97 -6.39 0.26 10.09
CA SER A 97 -6.72 1.26 11.11
C SER A 97 -5.63 2.33 11.17
N VAL A 98 -6.04 3.60 11.33
CA VAL A 98 -5.11 4.72 11.51
C VAL A 98 -4.99 5.01 13.01
N THR A 99 -3.77 4.90 13.54
CA THR A 99 -3.49 5.03 14.99
C THR A 99 -2.23 5.86 15.22
N ASN A 100 -1.84 6.03 16.50
CA ASN A 100 -0.57 6.67 16.91
C ASN A 100 -0.27 8.01 16.24
N TRP A 101 -1.25 8.91 16.24
CA TRP A 101 -1.06 10.29 15.79
C TRP A 101 -0.09 11.02 16.71
N ASP A 102 0.84 11.78 16.13
CA ASP A 102 1.61 12.76 16.89
C ASP A 102 0.76 13.98 17.28
N VAL A 103 1.32 14.83 18.14
CA VAL A 103 0.64 16.02 18.66
C VAL A 103 0.30 17.01 17.55
N ASP A 104 1.18 17.11 16.55
CA ASP A 104 1.05 18.06 15.45
C ASP A 104 0.13 17.55 14.32
N GLY A 105 -0.26 16.28 14.36
CA GLY A 105 -1.08 15.65 13.32
C GLY A 105 -0.34 15.45 11.99
N THR A 106 0.99 15.35 12.04
CA THR A 106 1.88 15.22 10.88
C THR A 106 2.39 13.80 10.66
N SER A 107 2.24 12.92 11.65
CA SER A 107 2.60 11.51 11.55
C SER A 107 1.54 10.61 12.19
N CYS A 108 1.37 9.42 11.62
CA CYS A 108 0.45 8.39 12.10
C CYS A 108 0.98 6.99 11.74
N SER A 109 0.38 5.97 12.33
CA SER A 109 0.60 4.57 11.99
C SER A 109 -0.61 4.01 11.24
N LEU A 110 -0.36 3.34 10.12
CA LEU A 110 -1.34 2.50 9.44
C LEU A 110 -1.13 1.05 9.89
N VAL A 111 -2.12 0.49 10.57
CA VAL A 111 -2.07 -0.88 11.09
C VAL A 111 -2.94 -1.78 10.23
N LEU A 112 -2.29 -2.73 9.55
CA LEU A 112 -2.94 -3.74 8.72
C LEU A 112 -3.08 -5.02 9.56
N GLU A 113 -4.30 -5.33 10.01
CA GLU A 113 -4.56 -6.52 10.83
C GLU A 113 -4.49 -7.80 9.97
N ASP A 114 -5.14 -7.77 8.81
CA ASP A 114 -5.10 -8.84 7.82
C ASP A 114 -4.25 -8.41 6.63
N ASN A 115 -3.07 -9.00 6.48
CA ASN A 115 -2.16 -8.68 5.39
C ASN A 115 -2.03 -9.87 4.42
N PRO A 116 -2.68 -9.83 3.24
CA PRO A 116 -2.68 -10.95 2.31
C PRO A 116 -1.28 -11.29 1.79
N LEU A 117 -0.34 -10.34 1.82
CA LEU A 117 1.03 -10.57 1.34
C LEU A 117 1.81 -11.57 2.18
N VAL A 118 1.41 -11.82 3.43
CA VAL A 118 2.17 -12.67 4.37
C VAL A 118 1.51 -14.02 4.65
N ASP A 119 0.36 -14.33 4.02
CA ASP A 119 -0.43 -15.55 4.30
C ASP A 119 0.36 -16.86 4.15
N PHE A 120 1.42 -16.88 3.34
CA PHE A 120 2.27 -18.05 3.08
C PHE A 120 3.76 -17.82 3.35
N VAL A 121 4.07 -16.83 4.19
CA VAL A 121 5.44 -16.35 4.36
C VAL A 121 5.96 -16.69 5.75
N GLU A 122 7.03 -17.47 5.79
CA GLU A 122 7.87 -17.65 6.98
C GLU A 122 9.26 -17.13 6.65
N LEU A 123 9.74 -16.15 7.42
CA LEU A 123 11.07 -15.58 7.25
C LEU A 123 12.09 -16.40 8.05
N PRO A 124 13.20 -16.85 7.43
CA PRO A 124 14.28 -17.51 8.17
C PRO A 124 15.04 -16.50 9.04
N ASP A 125 15.70 -16.98 10.09
CA ASP A 125 16.50 -16.15 11.00
C ASP A 125 17.63 -15.37 10.29
N THR A 126 18.08 -15.85 9.13
CA THR A 126 19.07 -15.17 8.29
C THR A 126 18.56 -13.89 7.66
N CYS A 127 17.24 -13.66 7.64
CA CYS A 127 16.60 -12.48 7.07
C CYS A 127 16.21 -11.44 8.13
N GLN A 128 16.89 -11.43 9.29
CA GLN A 128 16.68 -10.41 10.31
C GLN A 128 16.87 -8.99 9.73
N GLY A 129 15.92 -8.10 10.02
CA GLY A 129 15.90 -6.73 9.49
C GLY A 129 15.16 -6.58 8.15
N LEU A 130 14.67 -7.67 7.54
CA LEU A 130 13.88 -7.57 6.32
C LEU A 130 12.49 -7.03 6.63
N TYR A 131 12.12 -5.94 5.98
CA TYR A 131 10.76 -5.44 5.94
C TYR A 131 10.05 -6.09 4.76
N TYR A 132 9.51 -7.28 4.98
CA TYR A 132 8.92 -8.08 3.91
C TYR A 132 7.84 -7.32 3.12
N CYS A 133 7.10 -6.39 3.73
CA CYS A 133 6.09 -5.58 3.06
C CYS A 133 6.54 -4.17 2.69
N ASN A 134 7.85 -3.89 2.61
CA ASN A 134 8.34 -2.52 2.36
C ASN A 134 7.90 -1.95 1.02
N ILE A 135 7.47 -2.80 0.08
CA ILE A 135 6.85 -2.37 -1.16
C ILE A 135 5.60 -1.51 -0.92
N LEU A 136 4.83 -1.79 0.14
CA LEU A 136 3.63 -1.02 0.48
C LEU A 136 3.99 0.40 0.93
N SER A 137 5.06 0.55 1.70
CA SER A 137 5.61 1.86 2.09
C SER A 137 5.95 2.69 0.86
N GLY A 138 6.65 2.07 -0.10
CA GLY A 138 6.99 2.70 -1.37
C GLY A 138 5.76 3.11 -2.17
N VAL A 139 4.75 2.24 -2.29
CA VAL A 139 3.50 2.53 -3.01
C VAL A 139 2.80 3.75 -2.43
N ILE A 140 2.65 3.79 -1.10
CA ILE A 140 2.01 4.92 -0.42
C ILE A 140 2.80 6.21 -0.66
N ARG A 141 4.14 6.15 -0.54
CA ARG A 141 5.03 7.29 -0.77
C ARG A 141 4.88 7.84 -2.19
N GLY A 142 4.97 6.97 -3.21
CA GLY A 142 4.84 7.36 -4.61
C GLY A 142 3.46 7.92 -4.95
N ALA A 143 2.40 7.32 -4.42
CA ALA A 143 1.04 7.81 -4.63
C ALA A 143 0.83 9.20 -4.00
N LEU A 144 1.32 9.43 -2.78
CA LEU A 144 1.18 10.71 -2.07
C LEU A 144 1.96 11.85 -2.76
N GLU A 145 3.15 11.57 -3.28
CA GLU A 145 3.97 12.56 -3.98
C GLU A 145 3.26 13.12 -5.21
N MET A 146 2.53 12.28 -5.95
CA MET A 146 1.80 12.68 -7.16
C MET A 146 0.58 13.57 -6.88
N VAL A 147 -0.01 13.51 -5.69
CA VAL A 147 -1.19 14.33 -5.32
C VAL A 147 -0.86 15.57 -4.49
N SER A 148 0.39 15.65 -4.00
CA SER A 148 0.90 16.81 -3.26
C SER A 148 1.42 17.94 -4.18
N SER A 149 1.31 17.78 -5.50
CA SER A 149 1.74 18.76 -6.51
C SER A 149 0.64 19.76 -6.90
#